data_AF-A0A946K1D8-F1
#
_entry.id   AF-A0A946K1D8-F1
#
_cell.length_a   1.000
_cell.length_b   1.000
_cell.length_c   1.000
_cell.angle_alpha   90.00
_cell.angle_beta   90.00
_cell.angle_gamma   90.00
#
_symmetry.space_group_name_H-M   'P 1'
#
loop_
_entity.id
_entity.type
_entity.pdbx_description
1 polymer ?
#
loop_
_entity_poly.entity_id
_entity_poly.type
_entity_poly.pdbx_seq_one_letter_code
_entity_poly.pdbx_strand_id
1 'polypeptide(L)'
;SDRVAKHMEVKGPGGIVWDEFVGMWITLLWLPSLFWLLPAFLLFRLFDIWKPWPVRVADKKLAGGLGIMLDDVFAGLYALAAVQILNGGLQQFIP
;
A
#
# COMPACT_ATOMS: atom_id res chain seq x y z
N SER A 1 6.52 16.09 -18.49
CA SER A 1 6.14 14.72 -18.81
C SER A 1 7.31 13.81 -19.21
N ASP A 2 8.57 14.18 -18.96
CA ASP A 2 9.71 13.32 -19.32
C ASP A 2 10.15 12.35 -18.21
N ARG A 3 9.78 12.60 -16.95
CA ARG A 3 10.12 11.71 -15.82
C ARG A 3 9.27 10.43 -15.81
N VAL A 4 8.00 10.52 -16.20
CA VAL A 4 7.07 9.37 -16.22
C VAL A 4 7.41 8.42 -17.37
N ALA A 5 7.69 8.95 -18.56
CA ALA A 5 8.10 8.16 -19.72
C ALA A 5 9.41 7.39 -19.47
N LYS A 6 10.41 8.04 -18.83
CA LYS A 6 11.69 7.40 -18.50
C LYS A 6 11.60 6.37 -17.36
N HIS A 7 10.60 6.48 -16.48
CA HIS A 7 10.32 5.46 -15.44
C HIS A 7 9.66 4.21 -16.01
N MET A 8 8.83 4.35 -17.06
CA MET A 8 8.22 3.20 -17.76
C MET A 8 9.21 2.41 -18.62
N GLU A 9 10.35 2.99 -18.99
CA GLU A 9 11.43 2.25 -19.66
C GLU A 9 12.27 1.40 -18.69
N VAL A 10 12.39 1.80 -17.42
CA VAL A 10 13.21 1.09 -16.42
C VAL A 10 12.42 -0.02 -15.72
N LYS A 11 11.13 0.18 -15.49
CA LYS A 11 10.22 -0.87 -15.01
C LYS A 11 9.31 -1.28 -16.16
N GLY A 12 9.58 -2.43 -16.76
CA GLY A 12 8.61 -3.08 -17.63
C GLY A 12 7.26 -3.24 -16.90
N PRO A 13 6.13 -3.37 -17.62
CA PRO A 13 4.78 -3.39 -17.05
C PRO A 13 4.60 -4.35 -15.86
N GLY A 14 5.34 -5.46 -15.84
CA GLY A 14 5.27 -6.44 -14.76
C GLY A 14 5.83 -5.97 -13.41
N GLY A 15 6.83 -5.09 -13.38
CA GLY A 15 7.44 -4.63 -12.12
C GLY A 15 6.48 -3.79 -11.28
N ILE A 16 5.73 -2.91 -11.93
CA ILE A 16 4.70 -2.07 -11.29
C ILE A 16 3.57 -2.94 -10.74
N VAL A 17 3.18 -3.97 -11.50
CA VAL A 17 2.13 -4.90 -11.09
C VAL A 17 2.57 -5.73 -9.87
N TRP A 18 3.83 -6.16 -9.83
CA TRP A 18 4.40 -6.86 -8.67
C TRP A 18 4.39 -6.01 -7.40
N ASP A 19 4.62 -4.71 -7.50
CA ASP A 19 4.60 -3.81 -6.33
C ASP A 19 3.17 -3.74 -5.72
N GLU A 20 2.13 -3.64 -6.54
CA GLU A 20 0.73 -3.69 -6.09
C GLU A 20 0.38 -5.02 -5.42
N PHE A 21 0.88 -6.14 -5.95
CA PHE A 21 0.67 -7.47 -5.36
C PHE A 21 1.34 -7.60 -3.99
N VAL A 22 2.56 -7.10 -3.84
CA VAL A 22 3.28 -7.11 -2.56
C VAL A 22 2.56 -6.24 -1.52
N GLY A 23 2.14 -5.04 -1.90
CA GLY A 23 1.35 -4.16 -1.04
C GLY A 23 0.04 -4.81 -0.56
N MET A 24 -0.69 -5.43 -1.50
CA MET A 24 -1.91 -6.17 -1.16
C MET A 24 -1.63 -7.37 -0.24
N TRP A 25 -0.60 -8.17 -0.49
CA TRP A 25 -0.29 -9.30 0.40
C TRP A 25 0.02 -8.84 1.82
N ILE A 26 0.69 -7.70 2.00
CA ILE A 26 0.93 -7.11 3.32
C ILE A 26 -0.39 -6.73 4.00
N THR A 27 -1.30 -6.09 3.28
CA THR A 27 -2.64 -5.74 3.79
C THR A 27 -3.45 -6.98 4.19
N LEU A 28 -3.26 -8.10 3.49
CA LEU A 28 -4.01 -9.34 3.75
C LEU A 28 -3.41 -10.21 4.85
N LEU A 29 -2.14 -9.99 5.22
CA LEU A 29 -1.35 -10.91 6.06
C LEU A 29 -1.94 -11.17 7.45
N TRP A 30 -2.67 -10.19 8.00
CA TRP A 30 -3.30 -10.29 9.32
C TRP A 30 -4.75 -9.82 9.30
N LEU A 31 -5.52 -10.28 8.33
CA LEU A 31 -6.96 -10.01 8.31
C LEU A 31 -7.69 -10.78 9.43
N PRO A 32 -8.52 -10.09 10.24
CA PRO A 32 -9.25 -10.75 11.32
C PRO A 32 -10.43 -11.60 10.83
N SER A 33 -10.95 -11.35 9.63
CA SER A 33 -12.03 -12.12 8.99
C SER A 33 -12.09 -11.85 7.49
N LEU A 34 -12.68 -12.78 6.73
CA LEU A 34 -12.96 -12.59 5.29
C LEU A 34 -13.86 -11.38 5.00
N PHE A 35 -14.70 -10.95 5.95
CA PHE A 35 -15.50 -9.72 5.80
C PHE A 35 -14.66 -8.47 5.63
N TRP A 36 -13.41 -8.48 6.09
CA TRP A 36 -12.48 -7.36 5.95
C TRP A 36 -11.77 -7.32 4.61
N LEU A 37 -11.92 -8.31 3.73
CA LEU A 37 -11.26 -8.33 2.42
C LEU A 37 -11.59 -7.10 1.58
N LEU A 38 -12.87 -6.75 1.46
CA LEU A 38 -13.30 -5.60 0.67
C LEU A 38 -12.90 -4.27 1.33
N PRO A 39 -13.14 -4.03 2.64
CA PRO A 39 -12.62 -2.85 3.32
C PRO A 39 -11.10 -2.71 3.25
N ALA A 40 -10.35 -3.80 3.40
CA ALA A 40 -8.90 -3.79 3.37
C ALA A 40 -8.36 -3.44 1.98
N PHE A 41 -8.97 -3.97 0.93
CA PHE A 41 -8.67 -3.58 -0.45
C PHE A 41 -8.95 -2.09 -0.71
N LEU A 42 -10.09 -1.58 -0.24
CA LEU A 42 -10.43 -0.16 -0.38
C LEU A 42 -9.48 0.74 0.40
N LEU A 43 -9.10 0.34 1.62
CA LEU A 43 -8.12 1.07 2.44
C LEU A 43 -6.74 1.06 1.78
N PHE A 44 -6.29 -0.08 1.26
CA PHE A 44 -5.05 -0.17 0.50
C PHE A 44 -5.04 0.80 -0.69
N ARG A 45 -6.08 0.77 -1.53
CA ARG A 45 -6.22 1.71 -2.66
C ARG A 45 -6.29 3.17 -2.20
N LEU A 46 -6.95 3.44 -1.07
CA LEU A 46 -6.98 4.79 -0.50
C LEU A 46 -5.57 5.24 -0.11
N PHE A 47 -4.77 4.41 0.56
CA PHE A 47 -3.41 4.77 0.98
C PHE A 47 -2.41 4.83 -0.19
N ASP A 48 -2.56 3.95 -1.18
CA ASP A 48 -1.80 3.95 -2.43
C ASP A 48 -2.03 5.25 -3.24
N ILE A 49 -3.27 5.72 -3.32
CA ILE A 49 -3.62 6.98 -4.00
C ILE A 49 -3.23 8.20 -3.16
N TRP A 50 -3.53 8.17 -1.85
CA TRP A 50 -3.41 9.35 -0.99
C TRP A 50 -1.98 9.66 -0.58
N LYS A 51 -1.10 8.64 -0.52
CA LYS A 51 0.34 8.76 -0.20
C LYS A 51 0.63 9.77 0.92
N PRO A 52 0.11 9.56 2.15
CA PRO A 52 0.38 10.46 3.24
C PRO A 52 1.90 10.50 3.54
N TRP A 53 2.40 11.72 3.75
CA TRP A 53 3.80 12.07 4.04
C TRP A 53 4.34 11.20 5.22
N PRO A 54 5.47 10.45 5.08
CA PRO A 54 6.81 10.99 4.85
C PRO A 54 7.60 10.29 3.72
N VAL A 55 6.94 9.48 2.89
CA VAL A 55 7.61 8.64 1.88
C VAL A 55 8.24 9.47 0.74
N ARG A 56 7.66 10.65 0.44
CA ARG A 56 8.20 11.63 -0.54
C ARG A 56 9.62 12.14 -0.26
N VAL A 57 10.13 12.02 0.97
CA VAL A 57 11.48 12.49 1.32
C VAL A 57 12.53 11.40 1.11
N ALA A 58 12.18 10.13 1.31
CA ALA A 58 13.05 8.98 1.01
C ALA A 58 13.20 8.75 -0.50
N ASP A 59 12.14 9.03 -1.26
CA ASP A 59 12.06 8.93 -2.72
C ASP A 59 13.08 9.82 -3.46
N LYS A 60 13.52 10.92 -2.84
CA LYS A 60 14.60 11.77 -3.39
C LYS A 60 16.01 11.21 -3.20
N LYS A 61 16.21 10.25 -2.30
CA LYS A 61 17.53 9.66 -2.00
C LYS A 61 17.70 8.25 -2.54
N LEU A 62 16.62 7.49 -2.71
CA LEU A 62 16.62 6.15 -3.27
C LEU A 62 16.24 6.23 -4.75
N ALA A 63 17.25 6.38 -5.61
CA ALA A 63 17.03 6.49 -7.05
C ALA A 63 16.33 5.24 -7.61
N GLY A 64 15.15 5.40 -8.22
CA GLY A 64 14.52 4.43 -9.12
C GLY A 64 13.46 3.52 -8.49
N GLY A 65 13.28 2.33 -9.09
CA GLY A 65 12.16 1.42 -8.84
C GLY A 65 11.97 0.92 -7.39
N LEU A 66 12.98 1.02 -6.54
CA LEU A 66 12.89 0.64 -5.12
C LEU A 66 12.05 1.63 -4.30
N GLY A 67 12.03 2.93 -4.65
CA GLY A 67 11.20 3.93 -3.98
C GLY A 67 9.71 3.61 -4.15
N ILE A 68 9.31 3.27 -5.37
CA ILE A 68 7.92 2.91 -5.72
C ILE A 68 7.48 1.64 -4.98
N MET A 69 8.33 0.61 -4.91
CA MET A 69 7.96 -0.62 -4.18
C MET A 69 7.81 -0.36 -2.68
N LEU A 70 8.66 0.50 -2.11
CA LEU A 70 8.56 0.90 -0.71
C LEU A 70 7.27 1.70 -0.45
N ASP A 71 6.85 2.57 -1.37
CA ASP A 71 5.56 3.27 -1.27
C ASP A 71 4.40 2.29 -1.08
N ASP A 72 4.32 1.25 -1.92
CA ASP A 72 3.22 0.28 -1.90
C ASP A 72 3.27 -0.62 -0.66
N VAL A 73 4.48 -0.94 -0.19
CA VAL A 73 4.70 -1.62 1.11
C VAL A 73 4.17 -0.77 2.27
N PHE A 74 4.46 0.54 2.29
CA PHE A 74 3.95 1.44 3.33
C PHE A 74 2.43 1.60 3.25
N ALA A 75 1.87 1.74 2.04
CA ALA A 75 0.43 1.73 1.84
C ALA A 75 -0.22 0.43 2.38
N GLY A 76 0.43 -0.70 2.13
CA GLY A 76 0.04 -2.01 2.65
C GLY A 76 0.00 -2.07 4.18
N LEU A 77 1.02 -1.54 4.84
CA LEU A 77 1.13 -1.47 6.30
C LEU A 77 0.09 -0.51 6.91
N TYR A 78 -0.16 0.64 6.29
CA TYR A 78 -1.18 1.58 6.76
C TYR A 78 -2.59 0.98 6.65
N ALA A 79 -2.87 0.29 5.55
CA ALA A 79 -4.13 -0.43 5.38
C ALA A 79 -4.32 -1.51 6.45
N LEU A 80 -3.29 -2.31 6.70
CA LEU A 80 -3.33 -3.33 7.75
C LEU A 80 -3.59 -2.73 9.14
N ALA A 81 -2.86 -1.67 9.50
CA ALA A 81 -3.04 -0.98 10.77
C ALA A 81 -4.46 -0.40 10.92
N ALA A 82 -4.99 0.20 9.85
CA ALA A 82 -6.35 0.75 9.84
C ALA A 82 -7.41 -0.36 10.03
N VAL A 83 -7.26 -1.50 9.35
CA VAL A 83 -8.15 -2.66 9.54
C VAL A 83 -8.11 -3.15 10.97
N GLN A 84 -6.92 -3.28 11.57
CA GLN A 84 -6.78 -3.76 12.94
C GLN A 84 -7.38 -2.78 13.97
N ILE A 85 -7.20 -1.47 13.78
CA ILE A 85 -7.80 -0.45 14.65
C ILE A 85 -9.33 -0.49 14.55
N LEU A 86 -9.88 -0.56 13.34
CA LEU A 86 -11.31 -0.61 13.13
C LEU A 86 -11.92 -1.90 13.69
N ASN A 87 -11.25 -3.05 13.50
CA ASN A 87 -11.69 -4.32 14.06
C ASN A 87 -11.65 -4.31 15.59
N GLY A 88 -10.56 -3.81 16.19
CA GLY A 88 -10.46 -3.66 17.65
C GLY A 88 -11.53 -2.74 18.22
N GLY A 89 -11.82 -1.63 17.53
CA GLY A 89 -12.93 -0.74 17.90
C GLY A 89 -14.29 -1.42 17.81
N LEU A 90 -14.56 -2.15 16.72
CA LEU A 90 -15.82 -2.90 16.54
C LEU A 90 -16.05 -3.95 17.62
N GLN A 91 -15.00 -4.69 18.02
CA GLN A 91 -15.09 -5.67 19.12
C GLN A 91 -15.41 -5.02 20.47
N GLN A 92 -15.13 -3.73 20.64
CA GLN A 92 -15.49 -2.99 21.84
C GLN A 92 -17.00 -2.71 21.95
N PHE A 93 -17.73 -2.74 20.83
CA PHE A 93 -19.17 -2.48 20.76
C PHE A 93 -20.02 -3.75 20.57
N ILE A 94 -19.41 -4.86 20.15
CA ILE A 94 -20.09 -6.15 19.94
C ILE A 94 -19.47 -7.15 20.93
N PRO A 95 -20.12 -7.42 22.08
CA PRO A 95 -19.63 -8.37 23.09
C PRO A 95 -19.68 -9.83 22.63
#